data_AF-A0A2R6PXL8-F1
#
_entry.id   AF-A0A2R6PXL8-F1
#
_cell.length_a   1.000
_cell.length_b   1.000
_cell.length_c   1.000
_cell.angle_alpha   90.00
_cell.angle_beta   90.00
_cell.angle_gamma   90.00
#
_symmetry.space_group_name_H-M   'P 1'
#
loop_
_entity.id
_entity.type
_entity.pdbx_description
1 polymer ?
#
loop_
_entity_poly.entity_id
_entity_poly.type
_entity_poly.pdbx_seq_one_letter_code
_entity_poly.pdbx_strand_id
1 'polypeptide(L)'
;MVATGSTVIRLTDFGVQGADSKNIFYLREIVDADKLVEAIKAKKNGKAVIVGEGYIGLELSAAMKINNLDVSMVYPEPWCMPQLFTADIAAFYEGYNANKGIEIIEETTASGFNADANGEVKEVILKDGRVLEADMIVVGVGARPLTGLFKGQTDAFFKTSVPDAYAVGDVATFPVKM
;
A
#
# COMPACT_ATOMS: atom_id res chain seq x y z
N MET A 1 14.20 -2.88 -25.14
CA MET A 1 12.87 -2.58 -24.59
C MET A 1 12.97 -2.55 -23.08
N VAL A 2 12.46 -1.50 -22.44
CA VAL A 2 12.43 -1.34 -20.98
C VAL A 2 11.01 -1.58 -20.48
N ALA A 3 10.86 -2.54 -19.57
CA ALA A 3 9.59 -2.96 -18.99
C ALA A 3 9.76 -3.31 -17.50
N THR A 4 10.52 -2.50 -16.78
CA THR A 4 10.92 -2.73 -15.39
C THR A 4 9.81 -2.45 -14.37
N GLY A 5 8.67 -1.90 -14.80
CA GLY A 5 7.52 -1.63 -13.93
C GLY A 5 7.83 -0.61 -12.82
N SER A 6 7.19 -0.81 -11.67
CA SER A 6 7.33 0.05 -10.49
C SER A 6 7.87 -0.71 -9.28
N THR A 7 8.46 0.03 -8.36
CA THR A 7 8.76 -0.42 -7.01
C THR A 7 7.81 0.23 -6.01
N VAL A 8 7.60 -0.41 -4.86
CA VAL A 8 6.75 0.13 -3.78
C VAL A 8 7.42 1.33 -3.12
N ILE A 9 6.62 2.31 -2.71
CA ILE A 9 7.08 3.34 -1.78
C ILE A 9 7.09 2.74 -0.37
N ARG A 10 8.20 2.92 0.36
CA ARG A 10 8.37 2.33 1.69
C ARG A 10 8.21 3.38 2.78
N LEU A 11 7.68 2.99 3.94
CA LEU A 11 7.59 3.88 5.11
C LEU A 11 8.96 4.35 5.61
N THR A 12 10.00 3.54 5.37
CA THR A 12 11.40 3.92 5.62
C THR A 12 11.87 5.09 4.77
N ASP A 13 11.28 5.30 3.57
CA ASP A 13 11.62 6.44 2.70
C ASP A 13 11.19 7.77 3.33
N PHE A 14 10.24 7.73 4.26
CA PHE A 14 9.75 8.88 5.03
C PHE A 14 10.36 8.97 6.44
N GLY A 15 11.30 8.08 6.80
CA GLY A 15 11.92 8.06 8.13
C GLY A 15 10.96 7.74 9.27
N VAL A 16 9.86 7.01 9.00
CA VAL A 16 8.90 6.59 10.03
C VAL A 16 9.59 5.63 11.00
N GLN A 17 9.55 5.96 12.29
CA GLN A 17 10.22 5.17 13.33
C GLN A 17 9.66 3.75 13.39
N GLY A 18 10.54 2.74 13.42
CA GLY A 18 10.15 1.33 13.53
C GLY A 18 9.57 0.72 12.25
N ALA A 19 9.60 1.44 11.12
CA ALA A 19 9.09 0.97 9.82
C ALA A 19 9.83 -0.25 9.23
N ASP A 20 10.99 -0.60 9.80
CA ASP A 20 11.81 -1.77 9.50
C ASP A 20 11.54 -2.97 10.43
N SER A 21 10.56 -2.86 11.33
CA SER A 21 10.13 -3.97 12.21
C SER A 21 9.62 -5.17 11.40
N LYS A 22 9.76 -6.36 11.98
CA LYS A 22 9.18 -7.58 11.39
C LYS A 22 7.66 -7.49 11.39
N ASN A 23 7.06 -8.26 10.47
CA ASN A 23 5.62 -8.29 10.20
C ASN A 23 5.04 -6.98 9.64
N ILE A 24 5.89 -6.08 9.13
CA ILE A 24 5.49 -4.99 8.24
C ILE A 24 5.72 -5.45 6.79
N PHE A 25 4.63 -5.63 6.05
CA PHE A 25 4.63 -6.20 4.71
C PHE A 25 4.30 -5.15 3.65
N TYR A 26 4.79 -5.42 2.45
CA TYR A 26 4.42 -4.74 1.21
C TYR A 26 3.95 -5.82 0.25
N LEU A 27 3.21 -5.47 -0.80
CA LEU A 27 2.76 -6.44 -1.81
C LEU A 27 2.99 -5.88 -3.21
N ARG A 28 3.98 -6.43 -3.93
CA ARG A 28 4.23 -6.08 -5.35
C ARG A 28 4.54 -7.29 -6.20
N GLU A 29 5.40 -8.17 -5.72
CA GLU A 29 5.80 -9.38 -6.45
C GLU A 29 5.24 -10.63 -5.79
N ILE A 30 5.27 -11.76 -6.50
CA ILE A 30 4.75 -13.03 -6.00
C ILE A 30 5.44 -13.48 -4.71
N VAL A 31 6.74 -13.17 -4.57
CA VAL A 31 7.51 -13.48 -3.35
C VAL A 31 6.99 -12.70 -2.14
N ASP A 32 6.45 -11.50 -2.34
CA ASP A 32 5.80 -10.74 -1.27
C ASP A 32 4.46 -11.38 -0.89
N ALA A 33 3.71 -11.84 -1.89
CA ALA A 33 2.44 -12.54 -1.69
C ALA A 33 2.64 -13.83 -0.87
N ASP A 34 3.64 -14.64 -1.19
CA ASP A 34 3.96 -15.86 -0.46
C ASP A 34 4.26 -15.57 1.02
N LYS A 35 5.08 -14.55 1.31
CA LYS A 35 5.38 -14.11 2.68
C LYS A 35 4.11 -13.65 3.41
N LEU A 36 3.26 -12.89 2.73
CA LEU A 36 2.03 -12.38 3.31
C LEU A 36 1.05 -13.51 3.63
N VAL A 37 0.92 -14.50 2.74
CA VAL A 37 0.08 -15.69 2.97
C VAL A 37 0.54 -16.48 4.17
N GLU A 38 1.85 -16.69 4.34
CA GLU A 38 2.38 -17.38 5.51
C GLU A 38 2.16 -16.58 6.81
N ALA A 39 2.30 -15.25 6.75
CA ALA A 39 2.00 -14.37 7.88
C ALA A 39 0.52 -14.43 8.29
N ILE A 40 -0.40 -14.40 7.32
CA ILE A 40 -1.85 -14.53 7.56
C ILE A 40 -2.16 -15.86 8.28
N LYS A 41 -1.55 -16.97 7.83
CA LYS A 41 -1.73 -18.28 8.48
C LYS A 41 -1.18 -18.27 9.92
N ALA A 42 -0.01 -17.69 10.14
CA ALA A 42 0.65 -17.65 11.43
C ALA A 42 -0.06 -16.74 12.45
N LYS A 43 -0.69 -15.66 11.98
CA LYS A 43 -1.38 -14.66 12.82
C LYS A 43 -2.91 -14.80 12.75
N LYS A 44 -3.43 -16.00 12.52
CA LYS A 44 -4.86 -16.26 12.41
C LYS A 44 -5.64 -15.69 13.60
N ASN A 45 -6.74 -14.99 13.33
CA ASN A 45 -7.56 -14.27 14.31
C ASN A 45 -6.83 -13.11 15.04
N GLY A 46 -5.64 -12.73 14.58
CA GLY A 46 -4.90 -11.57 15.07
C GLY A 46 -5.38 -10.25 14.45
N LYS A 47 -4.64 -9.18 14.73
CA LYS A 47 -4.94 -7.82 14.27
C LYS A 47 -4.05 -7.43 13.09
N ALA A 48 -4.65 -6.94 12.02
CA ALA A 48 -3.98 -6.43 10.84
C ALA A 48 -4.29 -4.95 10.63
N VAL A 49 -3.26 -4.12 10.54
CA VAL A 49 -3.40 -2.71 10.16
C VAL A 49 -2.97 -2.53 8.72
N ILE A 50 -3.85 -1.99 7.89
CA ILE A 50 -3.57 -1.63 6.50
C ILE A 50 -3.26 -0.13 6.44
N VAL A 51 -2.12 0.23 5.87
CA VAL A 51 -1.70 1.63 5.70
C VAL A 51 -1.79 1.98 4.22
N GLY A 52 -2.77 2.78 3.85
CA GLY A 52 -3.01 3.24 2.48
C GLY A 52 -4.48 3.21 2.05
N GLU A 53 -4.88 4.24 1.31
CA GLU A 53 -6.22 4.58 0.83
C GLU A 53 -6.57 4.04 -0.56
N GLY A 54 -5.55 3.60 -1.30
CA GLY A 54 -5.70 3.19 -2.70
C GLY A 54 -6.38 1.83 -2.89
N TYR A 55 -6.47 1.39 -4.14
CA TYR A 55 -7.09 0.12 -4.50
C TYR A 55 -6.41 -1.07 -3.81
N ILE A 56 -5.08 -1.02 -3.66
CA ILE A 56 -4.30 -2.02 -2.91
C ILE A 56 -4.74 -2.05 -1.43
N GLY A 57 -4.96 -0.89 -0.81
CA GLY A 57 -5.42 -0.80 0.58
C GLY A 57 -6.80 -1.42 0.77
N LEU A 58 -7.74 -1.11 -0.13
CA LEU A 58 -9.09 -1.69 -0.12
C LEU A 58 -9.08 -3.21 -0.34
N GLU A 59 -8.37 -3.68 -1.37
CA GLU A 59 -8.27 -5.12 -1.69
C GLU A 59 -7.64 -5.91 -0.55
N LEU A 60 -6.55 -5.39 0.05
CA LEU A 60 -5.87 -6.05 1.16
C LEU A 60 -6.72 -6.05 2.44
N SER A 61 -7.41 -4.95 2.75
CA SER A 61 -8.31 -4.91 3.90
C SER A 61 -9.40 -5.98 3.79
N ALA A 62 -10.02 -6.09 2.61
CA ALA A 62 -11.00 -7.14 2.33
C ALA A 62 -10.38 -8.54 2.41
N ALA A 63 -9.19 -8.75 1.83
CA ALA A 63 -8.49 -10.04 1.85
C ALA A 63 -8.14 -10.49 3.28
N MET A 64 -7.63 -9.59 4.13
CA MET A 64 -7.35 -9.88 5.53
C MET A 64 -8.64 -10.23 6.28
N LYS A 65 -9.72 -9.48 6.04
CA LYS A 65 -11.01 -9.73 6.68
C LYS A 65 -11.60 -11.09 6.29
N ILE A 66 -11.52 -11.47 5.01
CA ILE A 66 -11.92 -12.79 4.51
C ILE A 66 -11.13 -13.91 5.20
N ASN A 67 -9.87 -13.66 5.57
CA ASN A 67 -9.02 -14.58 6.32
C ASN A 67 -9.22 -14.49 7.85
N ASN A 68 -10.31 -13.88 8.31
CA ASN A 68 -10.73 -13.82 9.71
C ASN A 68 -9.76 -13.06 10.62
N LEU A 69 -9.10 -12.02 10.10
CA LEU A 69 -8.35 -11.06 10.90
C LEU A 69 -9.27 -9.92 11.39
N ASP A 70 -8.89 -9.30 12.49
CA ASP A 70 -9.42 -7.99 12.90
C ASP A 70 -8.66 -6.92 12.14
N VAL A 71 -9.36 -6.03 11.42
CA VAL A 71 -8.74 -5.20 10.38
C VAL A 71 -9.09 -3.73 10.60
N SER A 72 -8.06 -2.90 10.66
CA SER A 72 -8.19 -1.44 10.58
C SER A 72 -7.43 -0.91 9.36
N MET A 73 -8.06 -0.03 8.58
CA MET A 73 -7.46 0.66 7.44
C MET A 73 -7.20 2.12 7.82
N VAL A 74 -5.97 2.60 7.60
CA VAL A 74 -5.51 3.93 8.01
C VAL A 74 -4.97 4.70 6.81
N TYR A 75 -5.42 5.94 6.63
CA TYR A 75 -4.93 6.82 5.57
C TYR A 75 -5.15 8.33 5.82
N PRO A 76 -4.33 9.21 5.19
CA PRO A 76 -4.40 10.65 5.40
C PRO A 76 -5.54 11.35 4.68
N GLU A 77 -6.07 10.78 3.60
CA GLU A 77 -7.09 11.43 2.78
C GLU A 77 -8.48 11.38 3.44
N PRO A 78 -9.37 12.33 3.07
CA PRO A 78 -10.73 12.37 3.61
C PRO A 78 -11.64 11.25 3.09
N TRP A 79 -11.20 10.45 2.11
CA TRP A 79 -11.89 9.27 1.60
C TRP A 79 -10.94 8.37 0.79
N CYS A 80 -11.32 7.10 0.60
CA CYS A 80 -10.55 6.09 -0.14
C CYS A 80 -10.53 6.33 -1.66
N MET A 81 -9.49 5.84 -2.35
CA MET A 81 -9.31 6.03 -3.80
C MET A 81 -9.42 7.50 -4.27
N PRO A 82 -8.76 8.46 -3.59
CA PRO A 82 -8.94 9.90 -3.80
C PRO A 82 -8.55 10.38 -5.21
N GLN A 83 -7.72 9.62 -5.92
CA GLN A 83 -7.31 9.93 -7.29
C GLN A 83 -8.36 9.56 -8.36
N LEU A 84 -9.44 8.86 -7.98
CA LEU A 84 -10.45 8.37 -8.92
C LEU A 84 -11.89 8.53 -8.41
N PHE A 85 -12.15 8.20 -7.14
CA PHE A 85 -13.49 8.24 -6.58
C PHE A 85 -13.88 9.65 -6.17
N THR A 86 -15.16 9.96 -6.40
CA THR A 86 -15.84 11.06 -5.70
C THR A 86 -16.18 10.62 -4.28
N ALA A 87 -16.44 11.59 -3.39
CA ALA A 87 -16.84 11.32 -2.01
C ALA A 87 -18.06 10.37 -1.91
N ASP A 88 -19.07 10.53 -2.78
CA ASP A 88 -20.26 9.66 -2.76
C ASP A 88 -19.94 8.20 -3.11
N ILE A 89 -19.02 7.97 -4.06
CA ILE A 89 -18.57 6.62 -4.43
C ILE A 89 -17.75 6.03 -3.29
N ALA A 90 -16.83 6.81 -2.72
CA ALA A 90 -15.99 6.37 -1.63
C ALA A 90 -16.81 6.01 -0.38
N ALA A 91 -17.79 6.83 -0.01
CA ALA A 91 -18.70 6.57 1.11
C ALA A 91 -19.47 5.25 0.96
N PHE A 92 -19.83 4.86 -0.27
CA PHE A 92 -20.43 3.55 -0.52
C PHE A 92 -19.45 2.41 -0.17
N TYR A 93 -18.21 2.49 -0.64
CA TYR A 93 -17.21 1.45 -0.38
C TYR A 93 -16.74 1.42 1.08
N GLU A 94 -16.56 2.57 1.71
CA GLU A 94 -16.23 2.69 3.12
C GLU A 94 -17.35 2.12 3.99
N GLY A 95 -18.59 2.51 3.73
CA GLY A 95 -19.76 1.94 4.40
C GLY A 95 -19.88 0.43 4.17
N TYR A 96 -19.61 -0.04 2.96
CA TYR A 96 -19.60 -1.48 2.66
C TYR A 96 -18.54 -2.25 3.45
N ASN A 97 -17.30 -1.75 3.50
CA ASN A 97 -16.21 -2.37 4.24
C ASN A 97 -16.43 -2.30 5.77
N ALA A 98 -16.93 -1.18 6.27
CA ALA A 98 -17.33 -1.02 7.67
C ALA A 98 -18.43 -2.03 8.07
N ASN A 99 -19.42 -2.25 7.21
CA ASN A 99 -20.45 -3.28 7.41
C ASN A 99 -19.89 -4.71 7.41
N LYS A 100 -18.71 -4.93 6.80
CA LYS A 100 -17.97 -6.21 6.89
C LYS A 100 -17.09 -6.29 8.14
N GLY A 101 -17.08 -5.27 8.99
CA GLY A 101 -16.30 -5.21 10.22
C GLY A 101 -14.83 -4.85 9.99
N ILE A 102 -14.54 -4.06 8.96
CA ILE A 102 -13.25 -3.39 8.78
C ILE A 102 -13.38 -2.00 9.39
N GLU A 103 -12.53 -1.65 10.33
CA GLU A 103 -12.46 -0.31 10.90
C GLU A 103 -11.77 0.63 9.91
N ILE A 104 -12.33 1.81 9.66
CA ILE A 104 -11.79 2.80 8.73
C ILE A 104 -11.38 4.04 9.53
N ILE A 105 -10.13 4.42 9.37
CA ILE A 105 -9.47 5.49 10.13
C ILE A 105 -8.85 6.48 9.15
N GLU A 106 -9.59 7.54 8.89
CA GLU A 106 -9.27 8.57 7.90
C GLU A 106 -8.53 9.76 8.53
N GLU A 107 -8.05 10.66 7.68
CA GLU A 107 -7.44 11.94 8.05
C GLU A 107 -6.25 11.82 9.03
N THR A 108 -5.54 10.69 9.00
CA THR A 108 -4.38 10.44 9.87
C THR A 108 -3.37 9.50 9.22
N THR A 109 -2.14 9.52 9.71
CA THR A 109 -1.04 8.70 9.18
C THR A 109 -0.38 7.91 10.29
N ALA A 110 0.16 6.73 9.95
CA ALA A 110 1.13 6.07 10.82
C ALA A 110 2.36 6.98 11.00
N SER A 111 2.64 7.33 12.25
CA SER A 111 3.78 8.17 12.65
C SER A 111 4.91 7.34 13.28
N GLY A 112 4.65 6.10 13.67
CA GLY A 112 5.65 5.16 14.15
C GLY A 112 5.09 3.78 14.46
N PHE A 113 5.98 2.84 14.74
CA PHE A 113 5.66 1.46 15.09
C PHE A 113 6.46 1.03 16.31
N ASN A 114 5.79 0.42 17.28
CA ASN A 114 6.46 -0.23 18.40
C ASN A 114 6.59 -1.73 18.11
N ALA A 115 7.75 -2.28 18.44
CA ALA A 115 8.05 -3.69 18.29
C ALA A 115 8.37 -4.34 19.64
N ASP A 116 8.16 -5.65 19.73
CA ASP A 116 8.56 -6.45 20.88
C ASP A 116 10.08 -6.73 20.91
N ALA A 117 10.54 -7.45 21.94
CA ALA A 117 11.94 -7.83 22.10
C ALA A 117 12.51 -8.70 20.96
N ASN A 118 11.65 -9.34 20.17
CA ASN A 118 12.04 -10.12 18.99
C ASN A 118 12.03 -9.27 17.69
N GLY A 119 11.65 -7.99 17.79
CA GLY A 119 11.52 -7.06 16.69
C GLY A 119 10.24 -7.24 15.88
N GLU A 120 9.23 -7.96 16.38
CA GLU A 120 7.92 -8.05 15.73
C GLU A 120 7.06 -6.85 16.10
N VAL A 121 6.41 -6.22 15.11
CA VAL A 121 5.51 -5.12 15.36
C VAL A 121 4.36 -5.55 16.28
N LYS A 122 3.99 -4.66 17.20
CA LYS A 122 2.88 -4.81 18.14
C LYS A 122 1.89 -3.67 18.10
N GLU A 123 2.34 -2.48 17.71
CA GLU A 123 1.50 -1.29 17.72
C GLU A 123 1.83 -0.36 16.55
N VAL A 124 0.80 0.32 16.05
CA VAL A 124 0.89 1.46 15.14
C VAL A 124 0.55 2.72 15.92
N ILE A 125 1.47 3.68 15.93
CA ILE A 125 1.25 5.01 16.49
C ILE A 125 0.73 5.89 15.35
N LEU A 126 -0.41 6.55 15.56
CA LEU A 126 -1.00 7.47 14.61
C LEU A 126 -0.63 8.92 14.93
N LYS A 127 -0.62 9.78 13.92
CA LYS A 127 -0.26 11.20 14.05
C LYS A 127 -1.23 11.98 14.93
N ASP A 128 -2.48 11.54 15.03
CA ASP A 128 -3.51 12.12 15.90
C ASP A 128 -3.44 11.64 17.37
N GLY A 129 -2.47 10.79 17.71
CA GLY A 129 -2.25 10.28 19.06
C GLY A 129 -2.91 8.94 19.36
N ARG A 130 -3.72 8.37 18.44
CA ARG A 130 -4.22 7.00 18.59
C ARG A 130 -3.09 5.98 18.52
N VAL A 131 -3.26 4.87 19.21
CA VAL A 131 -2.37 3.70 19.14
C VAL A 131 -3.24 2.48 18.82
N LEU A 132 -2.89 1.75 17.76
CA LEU A 132 -3.60 0.55 17.32
C LEU A 132 -2.73 -0.67 17.59
N GLU A 133 -3.27 -1.68 18.27
CA GLU A 133 -2.60 -2.97 18.38
C GLU A 133 -2.58 -3.68 17.02
N ALA A 134 -1.44 -4.25 16.65
CA ALA A 134 -1.25 -4.92 15.36
C ALA A 134 -0.30 -6.11 15.50
N ASP A 135 -0.71 -7.29 15.03
CA ASP A 135 0.18 -8.46 14.87
C ASP A 135 0.90 -8.45 13.52
N MET A 136 0.32 -7.76 12.55
CA MET A 136 0.88 -7.53 11.23
C MET A 136 0.39 -6.20 10.64
N ILE A 137 1.20 -5.64 9.75
CA ILE A 137 0.91 -4.40 9.04
C ILE A 137 1.12 -4.65 7.56
N VAL A 138 0.24 -4.15 6.72
CA VAL A 138 0.42 -4.21 5.26
C VAL A 138 0.32 -2.82 4.68
N VAL A 139 1.34 -2.44 3.92
CA VAL A 139 1.52 -1.08 3.43
C VAL A 139 1.26 -1.02 1.93
N GLY A 140 0.40 -0.09 1.53
CA GLY A 140 0.00 0.18 0.15
C GLY A 140 -0.03 1.67 -0.17
N VAL A 141 1.05 2.40 0.14
CA VAL A 141 1.14 3.89 0.01
C VAL A 141 1.64 4.36 -1.37
N GLY A 142 1.34 3.59 -2.41
CA GLY A 142 1.73 3.91 -3.79
C GLY A 142 3.06 3.30 -4.25
N ALA A 143 3.42 3.65 -5.48
CA ALA A 143 4.55 3.07 -6.20
C ALA A 143 5.31 4.13 -7.00
N ARG A 144 6.57 3.83 -7.30
CA ARG A 144 7.45 4.65 -8.13
C ARG A 144 7.95 3.87 -9.34
N PRO A 145 7.87 4.43 -10.56
CA PRO A 145 8.45 3.81 -11.75
C PRO A 145 9.96 3.55 -11.63
N LEU A 146 10.42 2.37 -12.04
CA LEU A 146 11.83 1.98 -12.05
C LEU A 146 12.55 2.49 -13.31
N THR A 147 12.77 3.81 -13.34
CA THR A 147 13.39 4.54 -14.46
C THR A 147 14.92 4.63 -14.38
N GLY A 148 15.58 3.84 -13.51
CA GLY A 148 17.04 3.88 -13.38
C GLY A 148 17.81 3.58 -14.68
N LEU A 149 17.19 2.81 -15.59
CA LEU A 149 17.77 2.43 -16.88
C LEU A 149 17.51 3.46 -18.00
N PHE A 150 16.58 4.40 -17.82
CA PHE A 150 16.30 5.45 -18.79
C PHE A 150 15.56 6.63 -18.14
N LYS A 151 15.92 7.86 -18.51
CA LYS A 151 15.16 9.06 -18.12
C LYS A 151 14.53 9.66 -19.36
N GLY A 152 13.20 9.74 -19.42
CA GLY A 152 12.53 10.47 -20.48
C GLY A 152 11.11 10.02 -20.77
N GLN A 153 10.44 10.83 -21.59
CA GLN A 153 9.15 10.52 -22.17
C GLN A 153 9.35 9.65 -23.41
N THR A 154 8.31 8.91 -23.77
CA THR A 154 8.25 8.20 -25.05
C THR A 154 7.35 8.92 -26.03
N ASP A 155 7.52 8.65 -27.33
CA ASP A 155 6.54 9.03 -28.34
C ASP A 155 5.28 8.13 -28.29
N ALA A 156 4.33 8.35 -29.21
CA ALA A 156 3.09 7.57 -29.32
C ALA A 156 3.31 6.09 -29.73
N PHE A 157 4.53 5.72 -30.12
CA PHE A 157 4.95 4.36 -30.45
C PHE A 157 5.88 3.78 -29.37
N PHE A 158 5.94 4.40 -28.20
CA PHE A 158 6.76 4.00 -27.06
C PHE A 158 8.27 4.09 -27.28
N LYS A 159 8.73 4.80 -28.33
CA LYS A 159 10.15 5.05 -28.57
C LYS A 159 10.66 6.10 -27.60
N THR A 160 11.83 5.85 -27.03
CA THR A 160 12.54 6.82 -26.19
C THR A 160 13.36 7.78 -27.05
N SER A 161 14.04 8.75 -26.41
CA SER A 161 15.01 9.60 -27.09
C SER A 161 16.28 8.87 -27.55
N VAL A 162 16.52 7.64 -27.07
CA VAL A 162 17.65 6.81 -27.49
C VAL A 162 17.20 5.97 -28.71
N PRO A 163 17.93 6.02 -29.84
CA PRO A 163 17.62 5.20 -31.02
C PRO A 163 17.46 3.73 -30.67
N ASP A 164 16.45 3.09 -31.25
CA ASP A 164 16.10 1.66 -31.05
C ASP A 164 15.78 1.24 -29.60
N ALA A 165 15.61 2.21 -28.68
CA ALA A 165 15.16 1.96 -27.33
C ALA A 165 13.70 2.36 -27.13
N TYR A 166 12.95 1.49 -26.48
CA TYR A 166 11.52 1.61 -26.21
C TYR A 166 11.24 1.41 -24.72
N ALA A 167 10.22 2.06 -24.18
CA ALA A 167 9.76 1.85 -22.80
C ALA A 167 8.23 1.68 -22.75
N VAL A 168 7.74 0.69 -22.01
CA VAL A 168 6.31 0.33 -21.94
C VAL A 168 5.84 0.05 -20.51
N GLY A 169 4.53 0.12 -20.25
CA GLY A 169 3.94 -0.10 -18.93
C GLY A 169 4.19 1.06 -17.97
N ASP A 170 4.22 0.78 -16.67
CA ASP A 170 4.33 1.80 -15.60
C ASP A 170 5.50 2.79 -15.78
N VAL A 171 6.57 2.38 -16.46
CA VAL A 171 7.77 3.20 -16.66
C VAL A 171 7.63 4.24 -17.76
N ALA A 172 6.66 4.08 -18.66
CA ALA A 172 6.50 4.95 -19.81
C ALA A 172 5.64 6.18 -19.47
N THR A 173 6.18 7.38 -19.71
CA THR A 173 5.38 8.60 -19.83
C THR A 173 5.12 8.83 -21.32
N PHE A 174 3.88 8.62 -21.76
CA PHE A 174 3.50 8.62 -23.18
C PHE A 174 2.34 9.59 -23.48
N PRO A 175 2.16 10.02 -24.73
CA PRO A 175 1.07 10.91 -25.10
C PRO A 175 -0.29 10.21 -24.96
N VAL A 176 -1.16 10.76 -24.12
CA VAL A 176 -2.57 10.38 -24.05
C VAL A 176 -3.35 11.37 -24.89
N LYS A 177 -4.10 10.87 -25.89
CA LYS A 177 -5.06 11.71 -26.62
C LYS A 177 -6.18 12.08 -25.64
N MET A 178 -6.25 13.35 -25.28
CA MET A 178 -7.41 13.94 -24.61
C MET A 178 -8.54 14.19 -25.62
#